data_AF-A0A540X3W2-F1
#
_entry.id   AF-A0A540X3W2-F1
#
_cell.length_a   1.000
_cell.length_b   1.000
_cell.length_c   1.000
_cell.angle_alpha   90.00
_cell.angle_beta   90.00
_cell.angle_gamma   90.00
#
_symmetry.space_group_name_H-M   'P 1'
#
loop_
_entity.id
_entity.type
_entity.pdbx_description
1 polymer ?
#
loop_
_entity_poly.entity_id
_entity_poly.type
_entity_poly.pdbx_seq_one_letter_code
_entity_poly.pdbx_strand_id
1 'polypeptide(L)'
;MKKTSRLTLSILGTGMAIVALGGLGWPHAEAAESTFVDPTLAPAPFSCPSVRATGDRADGTTDYKVKILYVVPSDGVDRALDTSGALCRSVQAQYSWFTSQTTNGAALRYDVSGSVLDIQFVRLSKTDAVMKGTANTGNVNTGYAYVRDRIELELAAMGLLSDTRKLYAVYYDGTSEWSCGGAPWPPTLVGRVTALYLKGLPSGPVPCASNPIGGSSTLPGYIEFAMLHETLHGLGIVPAAAPNQHASGHVFDSARDLMYAARPGTSDPGWDIYSGAVVLDSGRDQYYGHSGSQLDLDQSAFLSPLPPGALAPPGW
;
A
#
# COMPACT_ATOMS: atom_id res chain seq x y z
N MET A 1 74.57 -3.76 -25.71
CA MET A 1 74.45 -4.69 -26.85
C MET A 1 73.28 -5.63 -26.55
N LYS A 2 72.16 -5.53 -27.29
CA LYS A 2 71.68 -6.52 -28.29
C LYS A 2 71.63 -7.95 -27.70
N LYS A 3 70.49 -8.66 -27.55
CA LYS A 3 69.38 -8.88 -28.49
C LYS A 3 68.10 -9.41 -27.79
N THR A 4 66.99 -8.99 -28.37
CA THR A 4 65.65 -9.62 -28.51
C THR A 4 65.55 -11.15 -28.44
N SER A 5 64.47 -11.64 -27.81
CA SER A 5 63.48 -12.51 -28.50
C SER A 5 62.11 -12.44 -27.81
N ARG A 6 61.07 -12.29 -28.62
CA ARG A 6 59.64 -12.36 -28.25
C ARG A 6 59.24 -13.82 -28.12
N LEU A 7 58.43 -14.15 -27.12
CA LEU A 7 57.57 -15.33 -27.17
C LEU A 7 56.12 -14.89 -26.97
N THR A 8 55.36 -14.96 -28.06
CA THR A 8 53.91 -14.91 -28.10
C THR A 8 53.41 -16.30 -27.71
N LEU A 9 52.55 -16.41 -26.69
CA LEU A 9 51.73 -17.61 -26.50
C LEU A 9 50.28 -17.18 -26.26
N SER A 10 49.47 -17.41 -27.30
CA SER A 10 48.04 -17.22 -27.30
C SER A 10 47.38 -18.21 -26.34
N ILE A 11 46.68 -17.70 -25.33
CA ILE A 11 45.68 -18.48 -24.60
C ILE A 11 44.36 -18.30 -25.36
N LEU A 12 43.98 -19.36 -26.06
CA LEU A 12 42.68 -19.54 -26.69
C LEU A 12 41.59 -19.40 -25.63
N GLY A 13 40.70 -18.44 -25.83
CA GLY A 13 39.42 -18.38 -25.15
C GLY A 13 38.53 -19.51 -25.63
N THR A 14 38.25 -20.45 -24.75
CA THR A 14 37.16 -21.42 -24.92
C THR A 14 35.90 -20.78 -24.37
N GLY A 15 35.11 -20.20 -25.27
CA GLY A 15 33.72 -19.87 -25.01
C GLY A 15 32.94 -21.14 -24.71
N MET A 16 32.37 -21.23 -23.51
CA MET A 16 31.40 -22.26 -23.20
C MET A 16 30.04 -21.75 -23.64
N ALA A 17 29.58 -22.29 -24.77
CA ALA A 17 28.24 -22.11 -25.28
C ALA A 17 27.23 -22.70 -24.29
N ILE A 18 26.34 -21.85 -23.76
CA ILE A 18 25.10 -22.34 -23.17
C ILE A 18 24.15 -22.62 -24.33
N VAL A 19 23.78 -23.88 -24.43
CA VAL A 19 22.85 -24.43 -25.42
C VAL A 19 21.49 -23.78 -25.22
N ALA A 20 21.06 -22.99 -26.21
CA ALA A 20 19.67 -22.61 -26.37
C ALA A 20 18.89 -23.84 -26.85
N LEU A 21 18.18 -24.49 -25.93
CA LEU A 21 17.11 -25.41 -26.30
C LEU A 21 15.85 -24.59 -26.58
N GLY A 22 15.52 -24.48 -27.86
CA GLY A 22 14.22 -24.00 -28.31
C GLY A 22 13.12 -24.91 -27.80
N GLY A 23 12.12 -24.30 -27.17
CA GLY A 23 10.89 -24.94 -26.72
C GLY A 23 9.75 -23.97 -26.93
N LEU A 24 9.03 -24.19 -28.04
CA LEU A 24 7.62 -23.91 -28.29
C LEU A 24 7.06 -22.61 -27.69
N GLY A 25 6.79 -21.63 -28.57
CA GLY A 25 6.05 -20.42 -28.26
C GLY A 25 4.74 -20.77 -27.55
N TRP A 26 4.64 -20.32 -26.31
CA TRP A 26 3.36 -20.24 -25.62
C TRP A 26 2.59 -19.10 -26.28
N PRO A 27 1.34 -19.32 -26.72
CA PRO A 27 0.53 -18.20 -27.16
C PRO A 27 0.48 -17.22 -26.00
N HIS A 28 0.71 -15.93 -26.30
CA HIS A 28 0.31 -14.85 -25.43
C HIS A 28 -1.17 -15.10 -25.11
N ALA A 29 -1.45 -15.64 -23.93
CA ALA A 29 -2.75 -15.50 -23.35
C ALA A 29 -2.90 -13.99 -23.15
N GLU A 30 -3.69 -13.35 -24.00
CA GLU A 30 -4.47 -12.19 -23.58
C GLU A 30 -4.95 -12.54 -22.18
N ALA A 31 -4.54 -11.75 -21.19
CA ALA A 31 -5.07 -11.86 -19.85
C ALA A 31 -6.58 -11.73 -20.01
N ALA A 32 -7.29 -12.86 -19.95
CA ALA A 32 -8.72 -12.86 -19.82
C ALA A 32 -8.98 -12.01 -18.59
N GLU A 33 -9.61 -10.84 -18.77
CA GLU A 33 -10.15 -10.07 -17.67
C GLU A 33 -10.93 -11.05 -16.81
N SER A 34 -10.42 -11.28 -15.59
CA SER A 34 -11.16 -12.01 -14.57
C SER A 34 -12.42 -11.20 -14.29
N THR A 35 -13.49 -11.58 -14.99
CA THR A 35 -14.80 -10.93 -14.98
C THR A 35 -15.68 -11.54 -13.89
N PHE A 36 -15.10 -11.88 -12.74
CA PHE A 36 -15.89 -11.99 -11.52
C PHE A 36 -16.21 -10.58 -11.02
N VAL A 37 -17.07 -9.89 -11.77
CA VAL A 37 -17.82 -8.76 -11.24
C VAL A 37 -18.84 -9.38 -10.31
N ASP A 38 -18.70 -9.20 -9.00
CA ASP A 38 -19.85 -9.34 -8.12
C ASP A 38 -20.77 -8.14 -8.42
N PRO A 39 -21.92 -8.35 -9.10
CA PRO A 39 -22.81 -7.26 -9.50
C PRO A 39 -23.51 -6.60 -8.29
N THR A 40 -23.22 -7.04 -7.06
CA THR A 40 -23.88 -6.57 -5.84
C THR A 40 -23.06 -5.55 -5.04
N LEU A 41 -21.81 -5.26 -5.41
CA LEU A 41 -21.00 -4.27 -4.70
C LEU A 41 -21.59 -2.87 -4.87
N ALA A 42 -22.16 -2.33 -3.80
CA ALA A 42 -22.67 -0.97 -3.78
C ALA A 42 -21.53 0.03 -4.05
N PRO A 43 -21.76 1.03 -4.90
CA PRO A 43 -20.77 2.08 -5.13
C PRO A 43 -20.56 2.90 -3.87
N ALA A 44 -19.35 3.44 -3.70
CA ALA A 44 -19.08 4.34 -2.60
C ALA A 44 -19.98 5.60 -2.67
N PRO A 45 -20.42 6.16 -1.54
CA PRO A 45 -21.39 7.25 -1.49
C PRO A 45 -20.79 8.64 -1.77
N PHE A 46 -19.59 8.71 -2.36
CA PHE A 46 -18.89 9.95 -2.68
C PHE A 46 -18.45 9.99 -4.15
N SER A 47 -18.42 11.21 -4.69
CA SER A 47 -17.96 11.51 -6.05
C SER A 47 -16.48 11.91 -6.10
N CYS A 48 -15.90 11.85 -7.30
CA CYS A 48 -14.51 12.21 -7.53
C CYS A 48 -14.30 13.73 -7.62
N PRO A 49 -13.21 14.27 -7.03
CA PRO A 49 -12.86 15.65 -7.24
C PRO A 49 -12.42 15.89 -8.69
N SER A 50 -12.92 16.97 -9.29
CA SER A 50 -12.52 17.44 -10.63
C SER A 50 -11.56 18.63 -10.57
N VAL A 51 -11.36 19.21 -9.37
CA VAL A 51 -10.48 20.34 -9.11
C VAL A 51 -9.48 19.95 -8.03
N ARG A 52 -8.21 20.28 -8.27
CA ARG A 52 -7.13 20.03 -7.34
C ARG A 52 -7.30 20.83 -6.07
N ALA A 53 -7.09 20.18 -4.92
CA ALA A 53 -6.87 20.88 -3.66
C ALA A 53 -5.41 20.75 -3.24
N THR A 54 -4.82 21.86 -2.81
CA THR A 54 -3.48 21.90 -2.19
C THR A 54 -3.54 22.05 -0.67
N GLY A 55 -4.74 22.25 -0.12
CA GLY A 55 -5.04 22.29 1.30
C GLY A 55 -6.13 21.29 1.66
N ASP A 56 -6.23 20.99 2.95
CA ASP A 56 -7.33 20.20 3.51
C ASP A 56 -8.64 20.97 3.35
N ARG A 57 -9.69 20.33 2.84
CA ARG A 57 -11.02 20.96 2.73
C ARG A 57 -11.74 20.81 4.06
N ALA A 58 -12.78 21.60 4.24
CA ALA A 58 -13.57 21.53 5.46
C ALA A 58 -14.31 20.18 5.56
N ASP A 59 -14.15 19.53 6.71
CA ASP A 59 -14.77 18.26 7.02
C ASP A 59 -16.27 18.42 7.32
N GLY A 60 -17.06 17.40 6.96
CA GLY A 60 -18.48 17.35 7.33
C GLY A 60 -18.73 16.96 8.80
N THR A 61 -17.79 16.25 9.45
CA THR A 61 -17.90 15.80 10.85
C THR A 61 -16.54 15.86 11.54
N THR A 62 -16.52 15.74 12.87
CA THR A 62 -15.27 15.64 13.68
C THR A 62 -14.87 14.20 14.00
N ASP A 63 -15.41 13.21 13.26
CA ASP A 63 -15.11 11.80 13.50
C ASP A 63 -13.71 11.42 12.99
N TYR A 64 -13.20 10.26 13.39
CA TYR A 64 -11.96 9.73 12.83
C TYR A 64 -12.15 9.31 11.38
N LYS A 65 -11.18 9.63 10.52
CA LYS A 65 -11.27 9.39 9.08
C LYS A 65 -9.92 9.18 8.40
N VAL A 66 -9.95 8.46 7.29
CA VAL A 66 -8.80 8.26 6.42
C VAL A 66 -8.72 9.41 5.41
N LYS A 67 -7.66 10.22 5.52
CA LYS A 67 -7.35 11.34 4.63
C LYS A 67 -6.51 10.86 3.45
N ILE A 68 -6.93 11.16 2.23
CA ILE A 68 -6.17 10.80 1.03
C ILE A 68 -5.22 11.94 0.64
N LEU A 69 -3.93 11.62 0.51
CA LEU A 69 -2.92 12.53 -0.03
C LEU A 69 -2.33 11.97 -1.32
N TYR A 70 -2.31 12.77 -2.38
CA TYR A 70 -1.50 12.51 -3.56
C TYR A 70 -0.17 13.27 -3.44
N VAL A 71 0.91 12.55 -3.20
CA VAL A 71 2.21 13.14 -2.84
C VAL A 71 3.21 12.90 -3.96
N VAL A 72 3.83 13.97 -4.47
CA VAL A 72 4.81 13.90 -5.55
C VAL A 72 6.15 14.46 -5.04
N PRO A 73 7.29 13.77 -5.29
CA PRO A 73 8.59 14.33 -4.94
C PRO A 73 8.86 15.63 -5.71
N SER A 74 9.80 16.45 -5.21
CA SER A 74 10.07 17.78 -5.78
C SER A 74 10.40 17.75 -7.27
N ASP A 75 11.15 16.72 -7.70
CA ASP A 75 11.58 16.43 -9.07
C ASP A 75 10.66 15.44 -9.81
N GLY A 76 9.58 14.98 -9.16
CA GLY A 76 8.62 14.05 -9.73
C GLY A 76 7.70 14.72 -10.75
N VAL A 77 7.42 14.00 -11.84
CA VAL A 77 6.35 14.35 -12.78
C VAL A 77 5.00 14.13 -12.10
N ASP A 78 4.19 15.18 -12.07
CA ASP A 78 2.81 15.13 -11.61
C ASP A 78 1.92 14.48 -12.69
N ARG A 79 1.27 13.37 -12.34
CA ARG A 79 0.36 12.62 -13.22
C ARG A 79 -1.11 12.99 -13.02
N ALA A 80 -1.39 14.00 -12.19
CA ALA A 80 -2.72 14.48 -11.86
C ALA A 80 -3.68 13.38 -11.38
N LEU A 81 -3.18 12.43 -10.57
CA LEU A 81 -3.99 11.30 -10.09
C LEU A 81 -5.10 11.73 -9.12
N ASP A 82 -4.95 12.90 -8.50
CA ASP A 82 -5.95 13.54 -7.64
C ASP A 82 -7.17 14.05 -8.43
N THR A 83 -7.02 14.41 -9.70
CA THR A 83 -8.13 14.98 -10.51
C THR A 83 -8.50 14.17 -11.75
N SER A 84 -7.67 13.21 -12.18
CA SER A 84 -8.00 12.29 -13.29
C SER A 84 -9.05 11.23 -12.90
N GLY A 85 -9.42 11.19 -11.62
CA GLY A 85 -10.32 10.19 -11.05
C GLY A 85 -9.65 8.87 -10.71
N ALA A 86 -8.36 8.68 -11.02
CA ALA A 86 -7.65 7.42 -10.74
C ALA A 86 -7.61 7.11 -9.23
N LEU A 87 -7.17 8.05 -8.38
CA LEU A 87 -7.16 7.85 -6.93
C LEU A 87 -8.57 7.72 -6.36
N CYS A 88 -9.51 8.52 -6.86
CA CYS A 88 -10.90 8.40 -6.44
C CYS A 88 -11.44 6.99 -6.70
N ARG A 89 -11.29 6.45 -7.92
CA ARG A 89 -11.74 5.09 -8.24
C ARG A 89 -11.04 4.04 -7.37
N SER A 90 -9.74 4.22 -7.12
CA SER A 90 -8.99 3.36 -6.19
C SER A 90 -9.62 3.33 -4.79
N VAL A 91 -9.98 4.49 -4.24
CA VAL A 91 -10.61 4.61 -2.92
C VAL A 91 -12.06 4.11 -2.93
N GLN A 92 -12.80 4.31 -4.03
CA GLN A 92 -14.14 3.74 -4.20
C GLN A 92 -14.10 2.20 -4.20
N ALA A 93 -13.14 1.60 -4.91
CA ALA A 93 -13.00 0.13 -4.95
C ALA A 93 -12.65 -0.43 -3.56
N GLN A 94 -11.73 0.22 -2.83
CA GLN A 94 -11.44 -0.12 -1.44
C GLN A 94 -12.70 -0.03 -0.56
N TYR A 95 -13.46 1.05 -0.67
CA TYR A 95 -14.70 1.24 0.07
C TYR A 95 -15.69 0.11 -0.24
N SER A 96 -15.97 -0.15 -1.52
CA SER A 96 -16.97 -1.14 -1.95
C SER A 96 -16.62 -2.55 -1.52
N TRP A 97 -15.35 -2.96 -1.70
CA TRP A 97 -14.90 -4.28 -1.24
C TRP A 97 -14.90 -4.36 0.29
N PHE A 98 -14.35 -3.37 1.01
CA PHE A 98 -14.30 -3.42 2.47
C PHE A 98 -15.70 -3.51 3.07
N THR A 99 -16.65 -2.73 2.54
CA THR A 99 -18.06 -2.76 2.96
C THR A 99 -18.70 -4.12 2.73
N SER A 100 -18.34 -4.83 1.67
CA SER A 100 -18.89 -6.18 1.41
C SER A 100 -18.27 -7.27 2.30
N GLN A 101 -17.07 -7.02 2.82
CA GLN A 101 -16.40 -7.95 3.73
C GLN A 101 -16.80 -7.77 5.20
N THR A 102 -17.39 -6.63 5.55
CA THR A 102 -17.75 -6.33 6.93
C THR A 102 -19.16 -6.79 7.31
N THR A 103 -19.32 -7.16 8.57
CA THR A 103 -20.62 -7.37 9.19
C THR A 103 -21.40 -6.05 9.20
N ASN A 104 -22.70 -6.11 8.86
CA ASN A 104 -23.61 -4.96 8.79
C ASN A 104 -23.24 -3.88 7.75
N GLY A 105 -22.31 -4.15 6.83
CA GLY A 105 -21.89 -3.19 5.81
C GLY A 105 -21.17 -1.98 6.38
N ALA A 106 -20.37 -2.15 7.43
CA ALA A 106 -19.52 -1.09 7.96
C ALA A 106 -18.42 -0.73 6.97
N ALA A 107 -18.14 0.55 6.81
CA ALA A 107 -17.11 1.04 5.89
C ALA A 107 -16.02 1.80 6.63
N LEU A 108 -14.79 1.80 6.11
CA LEU A 108 -13.81 2.82 6.50
C LEU A 108 -14.36 4.20 6.15
N ARG A 109 -14.33 5.10 7.13
CA ARG A 109 -14.71 6.50 6.96
C ARG A 109 -13.58 7.23 6.27
N TYR A 110 -13.78 7.59 5.01
CA TYR A 110 -12.87 8.47 4.28
C TYR A 110 -13.19 9.93 4.54
N ASP A 111 -12.18 10.78 4.37
CA ASP A 111 -12.35 12.22 4.44
C ASP A 111 -13.11 12.74 3.21
N VAL A 112 -14.30 13.28 3.44
CA VAL A 112 -15.23 13.74 2.40
C VAL A 112 -15.69 15.14 2.76
N SER A 113 -15.57 16.05 1.79
CA SER A 113 -16.08 17.42 1.90
C SER A 113 -17.36 17.55 1.09
N GLY A 114 -18.49 17.71 1.79
CA GLY A 114 -19.82 17.56 1.18
C GLY A 114 -20.05 16.13 0.70
N SER A 115 -20.08 15.92 -0.61
CA SER A 115 -20.20 14.60 -1.25
C SER A 115 -18.98 14.23 -2.10
N VAL A 116 -17.88 14.98 -1.98
CA VAL A 116 -16.67 14.80 -2.80
C VAL A 116 -15.54 14.27 -1.92
N LEU A 117 -14.89 13.18 -2.35
CA LEU A 117 -13.70 12.66 -1.68
C LEU A 117 -12.62 13.75 -1.60
N ASP A 118 -12.11 14.00 -0.41
CA ASP A 118 -11.13 15.06 -0.21
C ASP A 118 -9.70 14.53 -0.41
N ILE A 119 -9.27 14.54 -1.67
CA ILE A 119 -7.88 14.29 -2.06
C ILE A 119 -7.11 15.61 -2.05
N GLN A 120 -6.05 15.67 -1.25
CA GLN A 120 -5.13 16.79 -1.23
C GLN A 120 -3.84 16.44 -1.99
N PHE A 121 -3.46 17.29 -2.94
CA PHE A 121 -2.19 17.25 -3.64
C PHE A 121 -1.08 17.90 -2.80
N VAL A 122 0.05 17.21 -2.69
CA VAL A 122 1.24 17.71 -2.02
C VAL A 122 2.45 17.50 -2.93
N ARG A 123 3.22 18.57 -3.15
CA ARG A 123 4.56 18.48 -3.72
C ARG A 123 5.59 18.60 -2.61
N LEU A 124 6.42 17.57 -2.46
CA LEU A 124 7.49 17.57 -1.48
C LEU A 124 8.57 18.58 -1.85
N SER A 125 9.32 19.04 -0.85
CA SER A 125 10.55 19.81 -0.99
C SER A 125 11.75 18.93 -1.34
N LYS A 126 11.69 17.64 -1.03
CA LYS A 126 12.75 16.65 -1.29
C LYS A 126 12.54 15.91 -2.60
N THR A 127 13.66 15.54 -3.22
CA THR A 127 13.68 14.73 -4.45
C THR A 127 13.36 13.27 -4.17
N ASP A 128 12.97 12.53 -5.20
CA ASP A 128 12.68 11.11 -5.07
C ASP A 128 13.90 10.32 -4.58
N ALA A 129 15.10 10.66 -5.04
CA ALA A 129 16.34 10.02 -4.58
C ALA A 129 16.57 10.21 -3.08
N VAL A 130 16.29 11.40 -2.54
CA VAL A 130 16.40 11.68 -1.10
C VAL A 130 15.33 10.92 -0.31
N MET A 131 14.11 10.83 -0.84
CA MET A 131 13.02 10.09 -0.21
C MET A 131 13.23 8.58 -0.25
N LYS A 132 13.84 8.05 -1.32
CA LYS A 132 14.18 6.63 -1.47
C LYS A 132 15.30 6.22 -0.53
N GLY A 133 16.35 7.03 -0.39
CA GLY A 133 17.53 6.73 0.45
C GLY A 133 18.69 6.18 -0.36
N THR A 134 19.75 5.75 0.33
CA THR A 134 21.02 5.34 -0.29
C THR A 134 21.69 4.12 0.38
N ALA A 135 21.08 3.53 1.41
CA ALA A 135 21.65 2.41 2.17
C ALA A 135 20.58 1.36 2.50
N ASN A 136 20.97 0.09 2.64
CA ASN A 136 20.05 -1.03 2.84
C ASN A 136 19.23 -0.90 4.15
N THR A 137 19.87 -1.08 5.31
CA THR A 137 19.26 -0.89 6.63
C THR A 137 20.05 0.15 7.43
N GLY A 138 19.90 1.42 7.01
CA GLY A 138 20.47 2.58 7.71
C GLY A 138 19.59 3.11 8.83
N ASN A 139 19.75 4.39 9.16
CA ASN A 139 18.75 5.12 9.95
C ASN A 139 17.71 5.78 9.01
N VAL A 140 16.70 6.43 9.60
CA VAL A 140 15.62 7.13 8.87
C VAL A 140 16.11 8.06 7.75
N ASN A 141 17.32 8.63 7.86
CA ASN A 141 17.84 9.56 6.86
C ASN A 141 18.46 8.87 5.63
N THR A 142 18.87 7.60 5.75
CA THR A 142 19.66 6.93 4.71
C THR A 142 19.10 5.57 4.27
N GLY A 143 18.33 4.88 5.12
CA GLY A 143 17.88 3.51 4.88
C GLY A 143 16.70 3.41 3.90
N TYR A 144 16.73 2.45 2.97
CA TYR A 144 15.67 2.24 1.98
C TYR A 144 14.32 1.84 2.59
N ALA A 145 14.31 1.25 3.78
CA ALA A 145 13.09 0.86 4.48
C ALA A 145 12.27 2.05 5.03
N TYR A 146 12.84 3.26 5.12
CA TYR A 146 12.25 4.40 5.85
C TYR A 146 11.64 5.47 4.93
N VAL A 147 11.09 5.09 3.77
CA VAL A 147 10.46 6.05 2.86
C VAL A 147 9.22 6.67 3.51
N ARG A 148 8.33 5.86 4.12
CA ARG A 148 7.16 6.35 4.87
C ARG A 148 7.55 7.35 5.95
N ASP A 149 8.53 7.03 6.78
CA ASP A 149 8.98 7.88 7.89
C ASP A 149 9.45 9.25 7.39
N ARG A 150 10.17 9.27 6.27
CA ARG A 150 10.62 10.53 5.65
C ARG A 150 9.46 11.33 5.07
N ILE A 151 8.46 10.68 4.48
CA ILE A 151 7.23 11.33 4.03
C ILE A 151 6.53 11.96 5.24
N GLU A 152 6.35 11.20 6.32
CA GLU A 152 5.68 11.66 7.54
C GLU A 152 6.39 12.87 8.15
N LEU A 153 7.72 12.83 8.28
CA LEU A 153 8.52 13.95 8.77
C LEU A 153 8.39 15.19 7.90
N GLU A 154 8.32 15.03 6.58
CA GLU A 154 8.20 16.14 5.66
C GLU A 154 6.80 16.76 5.65
N LEU A 155 5.75 15.93 5.66
CA LEU A 155 4.37 16.40 5.80
C LEU A 155 4.14 17.09 7.14
N ALA A 156 4.75 16.58 8.23
CA ALA A 156 4.74 17.24 9.54
C ALA A 156 5.43 18.61 9.48
N ALA A 157 6.61 18.69 8.86
CA ALA A 157 7.35 19.95 8.71
C ALA A 157 6.59 20.98 7.85
N MET A 158 5.73 20.52 6.93
CA MET A 158 4.82 21.36 6.15
C MET A 158 3.55 21.78 6.92
N GLY A 159 3.34 21.27 8.15
CA GLY A 159 2.15 21.55 8.95
C GLY A 159 0.88 20.83 8.47
N LEU A 160 1.01 19.78 7.65
CA LEU A 160 -0.13 19.09 7.03
C LEU A 160 -0.74 18.01 7.93
N LEU A 161 -0.03 17.59 8.97
CA LEU A 161 -0.46 16.57 9.92
C LEU A 161 -1.05 17.18 11.21
N SER A 162 -1.86 18.23 11.09
CA SER A 162 -2.39 18.96 12.26
C SER A 162 -3.63 18.31 12.88
N ASP A 163 -4.42 17.58 12.11
CA ASP A 163 -5.62 16.93 12.63
C ASP A 163 -5.25 15.60 13.29
N THR A 164 -5.54 15.49 14.59
CA THR A 164 -5.28 14.28 15.37
C THR A 164 -6.36 13.23 15.18
N ARG A 165 -7.37 13.43 14.32
CA ARG A 165 -8.40 12.43 14.00
C ARG A 165 -8.27 11.92 12.57
N LYS A 166 -7.20 12.28 11.86
CA LYS A 166 -6.92 11.83 10.50
C LYS A 166 -5.76 10.83 10.49
N LEU A 167 -5.99 9.68 9.87
CA LEU A 167 -4.94 8.81 9.36
C LEU A 167 -4.70 9.20 7.90
N TYR A 168 -3.48 9.53 7.54
CA TYR A 168 -3.13 10.04 6.23
C TYR A 168 -2.63 8.90 5.32
N ALA A 169 -3.50 8.46 4.42
CA ALA A 169 -3.19 7.48 3.37
C ALA A 169 -2.53 8.19 2.18
N VAL A 170 -1.21 8.06 2.09
CA VAL A 170 -0.37 8.71 1.09
C VAL A 170 -0.18 7.81 -0.12
N TYR A 171 -0.66 8.28 -1.27
CA TYR A 171 -0.23 7.76 -2.57
C TYR A 171 0.98 8.55 -3.04
N TYR A 172 2.17 7.99 -2.81
CA TYR A 172 3.45 8.62 -3.16
C TYR A 172 3.84 8.26 -4.59
N ASP A 173 3.94 9.25 -5.48
CA ASP A 173 4.31 9.09 -6.89
C ASP A 173 5.83 8.99 -7.12
N GLY A 174 6.53 8.39 -6.16
CA GLY A 174 7.95 8.15 -6.19
C GLY A 174 8.30 6.70 -5.90
N THR A 175 9.59 6.45 -5.73
CA THR A 175 10.18 5.11 -5.66
C THR A 175 10.49 4.67 -4.22
N SER A 176 10.62 3.37 -4.05
CA SER A 176 11.11 2.68 -2.85
C SER A 176 11.84 1.42 -3.33
N GLU A 177 12.97 1.06 -2.74
CA GLU A 177 13.69 -0.19 -3.07
C GLU A 177 13.33 -1.34 -2.11
N TRP A 178 12.45 -1.08 -1.14
CA TRP A 178 12.14 -2.01 -0.07
C TRP A 178 10.83 -2.77 -0.28
N SER A 179 9.75 -2.03 -0.54
CA SER A 179 8.38 -2.54 -0.59
C SER A 179 7.52 -1.67 -1.52
N CYS A 180 6.27 -2.08 -1.77
CA CYS A 180 5.27 -1.22 -2.42
C CYS A 180 4.51 -0.31 -1.46
N GLY A 181 4.53 -0.62 -0.15
CA GLY A 181 3.88 0.19 0.87
C GLY A 181 4.62 0.15 2.20
N GLY A 182 4.23 1.04 3.11
CA GLY A 182 4.66 0.99 4.48
C GLY A 182 3.75 1.81 5.38
N ALA A 183 3.61 1.34 6.61
CA ALA A 183 2.74 1.92 7.62
C ALA A 183 3.40 1.88 9.01
N PRO A 184 2.91 2.69 9.96
CA PRO A 184 3.09 2.42 11.39
C PRO A 184 2.34 1.13 11.76
N TRP A 185 2.77 0.52 12.85
CA TRP A 185 2.10 -0.61 13.47
C TRP A 185 2.01 -0.35 14.98
N PRO A 186 1.01 0.44 15.41
CA PRO A 186 0.84 0.78 16.81
C PRO A 186 0.51 -0.46 17.67
N PRO A 187 0.92 -0.50 18.96
CA PRO A 187 1.62 0.56 19.68
C PRO A 187 3.14 0.55 19.48
N THR A 188 3.70 -0.46 18.79
CA THR A 188 5.15 -0.62 18.60
C THR A 188 5.75 0.54 17.83
N LEU A 189 5.06 0.98 16.77
CA LEU A 189 5.44 2.14 15.97
C LEU A 189 4.19 2.98 15.75
N VAL A 190 4.07 4.08 16.49
CA VAL A 190 2.99 5.05 16.34
C VAL A 190 3.34 6.02 15.21
N GLY A 191 2.37 6.32 14.36
CA GLY A 191 2.48 7.29 13.29
C GLY A 191 1.09 7.58 12.71
N ARG A 192 0.98 8.65 11.94
CA ARG A 192 -0.28 9.07 11.31
C ARG A 192 -0.26 8.96 9.80
N VAL A 193 0.82 8.45 9.20
CA VAL A 193 0.95 8.31 7.75
C VAL A 193 1.12 6.85 7.37
N THR A 194 0.28 6.37 6.47
CA THR A 194 0.51 5.14 5.71
C THR A 194 0.87 5.55 4.29
N ALA A 195 1.75 4.82 3.61
CA ALA A 195 2.23 5.22 2.30
C ALA A 195 2.27 4.05 1.33
N LEU A 196 1.76 4.28 0.12
CA LEU A 196 1.93 3.40 -1.02
C LEU A 196 2.85 4.09 -2.05
N TYR A 197 3.92 3.41 -2.45
CA TYR A 197 4.94 3.91 -3.35
C TYR A 197 4.61 3.47 -4.78
N LEU A 198 3.99 4.35 -5.56
CA LEU A 198 3.45 4.02 -6.89
C LEU A 198 4.51 3.63 -7.91
N LYS A 199 5.79 3.96 -7.66
CA LYS A 199 6.93 3.55 -8.47
C LYS A 199 7.91 2.69 -7.67
N GLY A 200 7.45 2.02 -6.62
CA GLY A 200 8.27 1.10 -5.85
C GLY A 200 8.87 -0.02 -6.70
N LEU A 201 10.08 -0.41 -6.34
CA LEU A 201 10.92 -1.43 -6.94
C LEU A 201 11.37 -2.40 -5.83
N PRO A 202 10.42 -3.09 -5.15
CA PRO A 202 10.78 -4.05 -4.13
C PRO A 202 11.70 -5.14 -4.70
N SER A 203 12.42 -5.85 -3.84
CA SER A 203 13.25 -7.00 -4.20
C SER A 203 12.40 -8.23 -4.59
N GLY A 204 11.54 -8.07 -5.59
CA GLY A 204 10.64 -9.07 -6.14
C GLY A 204 10.47 -8.88 -7.65
N PRO A 205 9.80 -9.81 -8.34
CA PRO A 205 9.75 -9.82 -9.81
C PRO A 205 8.87 -8.72 -10.41
N VAL A 206 8.00 -8.08 -9.62
CA VAL A 206 6.95 -7.18 -10.10
C VAL A 206 7.12 -5.79 -9.47
N PRO A 207 7.57 -4.78 -10.25
CA PRO A 207 7.54 -3.37 -9.82
C PRO A 207 6.13 -2.91 -9.47
N CYS A 208 5.97 -2.03 -8.49
CA CYS A 208 4.64 -1.55 -8.09
C CYS A 208 3.94 -0.81 -9.24
N ALA A 209 4.73 -0.11 -10.08
CA ALA A 209 4.26 0.63 -11.24
C ALA A 209 3.66 -0.23 -12.36
N SER A 210 3.83 -1.56 -12.34
CA SER A 210 3.17 -2.44 -13.32
C SER A 210 1.68 -2.65 -13.02
N ASN A 211 1.21 -2.23 -11.85
CA ASN A 211 -0.18 -2.35 -11.45
C ASN A 211 -0.95 -1.08 -11.81
N PRO A 212 -2.13 -1.20 -12.46
CA PRO A 212 -2.98 -0.05 -12.72
C PRO A 212 -3.51 0.51 -11.40
N ILE A 213 -3.73 1.82 -11.37
CA ILE A 213 -4.37 2.51 -10.25
C ILE A 213 -5.77 2.95 -10.64
N GLY A 214 -6.78 2.60 -9.83
CA GLY A 214 -8.16 2.96 -10.09
C GLY A 214 -8.68 2.40 -11.43
N GLY A 215 -8.32 1.16 -11.75
CA GLY A 215 -8.85 0.46 -12.92
C GLY A 215 -10.35 0.19 -12.84
N SER A 216 -10.88 0.07 -11.62
CA SER A 216 -12.30 -0.06 -11.33
C SER A 216 -12.66 0.79 -10.09
N SER A 217 -13.93 1.17 -9.97
CA SER A 217 -14.48 1.84 -8.79
C SER A 217 -15.12 0.86 -7.79
N THR A 218 -15.16 -0.44 -8.10
CA THR A 218 -15.79 -1.47 -7.25
C THR A 218 -14.94 -2.71 -7.06
N LEU A 219 -14.02 -3.01 -7.99
CA LEU A 219 -13.15 -4.19 -7.93
C LEU A 219 -11.72 -3.75 -7.60
N PRO A 220 -11.21 -4.06 -6.40
CA PRO A 220 -9.83 -3.75 -6.03
C PRO A 220 -8.84 -4.54 -6.90
N GLY A 221 -7.80 -3.88 -7.38
CA GLY A 221 -6.59 -4.51 -7.85
C GLY A 221 -5.50 -4.51 -6.77
N TYR A 222 -4.27 -4.76 -7.20
CA TYR A 222 -3.10 -4.77 -6.30
C TYR A 222 -2.96 -3.47 -5.51
N ILE A 223 -3.05 -2.32 -6.18
CA ILE A 223 -2.84 -0.99 -5.57
C ILE A 223 -3.90 -0.70 -4.50
N GLU A 224 -5.14 -1.06 -4.76
CA GLU A 224 -6.26 -0.87 -3.85
C GLU A 224 -6.11 -1.74 -2.59
N PHE A 225 -5.83 -3.03 -2.76
CA PHE A 225 -5.59 -3.94 -1.63
C PHE A 225 -4.36 -3.56 -0.83
N ALA A 226 -3.27 -3.18 -1.50
CA ALA A 226 -2.05 -2.75 -0.81
C ALA A 226 -2.28 -1.48 0.01
N MET A 227 -2.99 -0.47 -0.52
CA MET A 227 -3.32 0.71 0.28
C MET A 227 -4.22 0.35 1.48
N LEU A 228 -5.20 -0.53 1.28
CA LEU A 228 -6.07 -0.96 2.36
C LEU A 228 -5.30 -1.72 3.45
N HIS A 229 -4.38 -2.60 3.06
CA HIS A 229 -3.45 -3.32 3.93
C HIS A 229 -2.62 -2.36 4.79
N GLU A 230 -1.95 -1.38 4.17
CA GLU A 230 -1.17 -0.37 4.90
C GLU A 230 -2.06 0.50 5.80
N THR A 231 -3.27 0.82 5.35
CA THR A 231 -4.25 1.56 6.15
C THR A 231 -4.61 0.80 7.43
N LEU A 232 -4.86 -0.51 7.34
CA LEU A 232 -5.17 -1.33 8.51
C LEU A 232 -3.97 -1.48 9.46
N HIS A 233 -2.75 -1.63 8.94
CA HIS A 233 -1.54 -1.53 9.78
C HIS A 233 -1.51 -0.23 10.58
N GLY A 234 -1.79 0.90 9.94
CA GLY A 234 -1.82 2.21 10.60
C GLY A 234 -2.89 2.34 11.69
N LEU A 235 -3.91 1.50 11.66
CA LEU A 235 -4.93 1.39 12.71
C LEU A 235 -4.54 0.41 13.85
N GLY A 236 -3.39 -0.27 13.74
CA GLY A 236 -2.90 -1.26 14.70
C GLY A 236 -3.43 -2.66 14.50
N ILE A 237 -4.07 -2.92 13.35
CA ILE A 237 -4.72 -4.19 13.05
C ILE A 237 -3.68 -5.29 12.82
N VAL A 238 -4.07 -6.52 13.17
CA VAL A 238 -3.17 -7.62 13.54
C VAL A 238 -2.30 -7.25 14.74
N PRO A 239 -2.90 -7.05 15.92
CA PRO A 239 -2.15 -6.79 17.14
C PRO A 239 -1.21 -7.97 17.45
N ALA A 240 -0.15 -7.75 18.25
CA ALA A 240 0.83 -8.79 18.60
C ALA A 240 0.22 -10.04 19.29
N ALA A 241 -0.99 -9.91 19.84
CA ALA A 241 -1.74 -10.99 20.46
C ALA A 241 -2.65 -11.77 19.49
N ALA A 242 -2.79 -11.31 18.23
CA ALA A 242 -3.55 -12.03 17.22
C ALA A 242 -2.94 -13.42 16.98
N PRO A 243 -3.75 -14.48 16.87
CA PRO A 243 -3.24 -15.78 16.44
C PRO A 243 -2.54 -15.65 15.08
N ASN A 244 -1.51 -16.46 14.84
CA ASN A 244 -0.73 -16.43 13.61
C ASN A 244 -0.07 -15.08 13.25
N GLN A 245 0.01 -14.13 14.19
CA GLN A 245 0.74 -12.89 13.96
C GLN A 245 2.22 -13.17 13.68
N HIS A 246 2.77 -12.48 12.69
CA HIS A 246 4.20 -12.41 12.44
C HIS A 246 4.56 -11.08 11.75
N ALA A 247 5.87 -10.86 11.55
CA ALA A 247 6.40 -9.77 10.74
C ALA A 247 5.78 -8.38 11.03
N SER A 248 5.53 -8.09 12.31
CA SER A 248 5.02 -6.79 12.78
C SER A 248 3.71 -6.37 12.12
N GLY A 249 2.68 -7.22 12.20
CA GLY A 249 1.31 -6.89 11.81
C GLY A 249 0.75 -7.72 10.66
N HIS A 250 1.40 -8.84 10.32
CA HIS A 250 0.94 -9.75 9.28
C HIS A 250 0.42 -11.06 9.87
N VAL A 251 -0.39 -11.78 9.11
CA VAL A 251 -0.80 -13.16 9.39
C VAL A 251 -0.23 -14.10 8.32
N PHE A 252 0.01 -15.37 8.65
CA PHE A 252 0.61 -16.34 7.72
C PHE A 252 -0.26 -17.57 7.41
N ASP A 253 -1.44 -17.66 8.03
CA ASP A 253 -2.33 -18.83 7.98
C ASP A 253 -3.07 -18.98 6.64
N SER A 254 -3.47 -17.85 6.03
CA SER A 254 -4.17 -17.85 4.74
C SER A 254 -3.57 -16.85 3.77
N ALA A 255 -3.09 -17.34 2.63
CA ALA A 255 -2.57 -16.49 1.56
C ALA A 255 -3.61 -15.55 0.93
N ARG A 256 -4.89 -15.72 1.28
CA ARG A 256 -6.00 -14.88 0.82
C ARG A 256 -6.38 -13.81 1.84
N ASP A 257 -5.80 -13.84 3.04
CA ASP A 257 -6.03 -12.79 4.02
C ASP A 257 -5.52 -11.45 3.50
N LEU A 258 -6.28 -10.38 3.70
CA LEU A 258 -5.85 -9.02 3.38
C LEU A 258 -4.52 -8.67 4.07
N MET A 259 -4.29 -9.16 5.29
CA MET A 259 -3.10 -8.88 6.10
C MET A 259 -2.02 -9.97 5.96
N TYR A 260 -2.10 -10.80 4.93
CA TYR A 260 -1.16 -11.90 4.74
C TYR A 260 0.27 -11.43 4.42
N ALA A 261 1.26 -12.12 4.99
CA ALA A 261 2.60 -12.18 4.42
C ALA A 261 3.20 -13.59 4.52
N ALA A 262 4.03 -13.95 3.54
CA ALA A 262 4.82 -15.18 3.61
C ALA A 262 5.87 -15.06 4.71
N ARG A 263 6.05 -16.10 5.54
CA ARG A 263 7.12 -16.07 6.55
C ARG A 263 8.50 -16.19 5.89
N PRO A 264 9.48 -15.35 6.29
CA PRO A 264 10.84 -15.45 5.77
C PRO A 264 11.44 -16.85 5.96
N GLY A 265 12.07 -17.39 4.91
CA GLY A 265 12.74 -18.69 4.96
C GLY A 265 11.81 -19.91 4.95
N THR A 266 10.53 -19.73 4.63
CA THR A 266 9.55 -20.83 4.52
C THR A 266 9.15 -21.07 3.07
N SER A 267 8.36 -22.12 2.85
CA SER A 267 7.69 -22.40 1.56
C SER A 267 6.28 -21.83 1.50
N ASP A 268 5.96 -20.86 2.37
CA ASP A 268 4.67 -20.17 2.33
C ASP A 268 4.48 -19.52 0.94
N PRO A 269 3.27 -19.61 0.34
CA PRO A 269 3.01 -19.03 -0.97
C PRO A 269 3.09 -17.49 -0.95
N GLY A 270 3.16 -16.87 -2.13
CA GLY A 270 2.95 -15.42 -2.22
C GLY A 270 1.50 -15.03 -1.88
N TRP A 271 1.28 -13.74 -1.59
CA TRP A 271 -0.06 -13.21 -1.35
C TRP A 271 -0.96 -13.45 -2.57
N ASP A 272 -2.08 -14.16 -2.37
CA ASP A 272 -3.02 -14.62 -3.41
C ASP A 272 -3.99 -13.51 -3.83
N ILE A 273 -3.43 -12.37 -4.21
CA ILE A 273 -4.18 -11.15 -4.54
C ILE A 273 -4.86 -11.22 -5.92
N TYR A 274 -4.33 -12.05 -6.81
CA TYR A 274 -4.78 -12.14 -8.21
C TYR A 274 -5.85 -13.22 -8.44
N SER A 275 -6.15 -14.07 -7.45
CA SER A 275 -7.21 -15.07 -7.59
C SER A 275 -8.62 -14.46 -7.56
N GLY A 276 -8.75 -13.20 -7.11
CA GLY A 276 -10.05 -12.59 -6.84
C GLY A 276 -10.72 -13.10 -5.56
N ALA A 277 -9.99 -13.85 -4.72
CA ALA A 277 -10.51 -14.48 -3.51
C ALA A 277 -9.92 -13.88 -2.21
N VAL A 278 -9.40 -12.66 -2.26
CA VAL A 278 -8.93 -11.94 -1.06
C VAL A 278 -10.10 -11.69 -0.11
N VAL A 279 -9.88 -11.93 1.17
CA VAL A 279 -10.88 -11.78 2.24
C VAL A 279 -10.36 -10.92 3.39
N LEU A 280 -11.27 -10.23 4.08
CA LEU A 280 -10.96 -9.56 5.34
C LEU A 280 -10.99 -10.60 6.47
N ASP A 281 -9.84 -10.81 7.12
CA ASP A 281 -9.65 -11.75 8.23
C ASP A 281 -10.18 -13.17 7.95
N SER A 282 -9.34 -13.99 7.32
CA SER A 282 -9.66 -15.34 6.88
C SER A 282 -9.97 -16.26 8.06
N GLY A 283 -11.26 -16.40 8.37
CA GLY A 283 -11.72 -17.21 9.52
C GLY A 283 -12.28 -16.36 10.66
N ARG A 284 -12.12 -15.03 10.60
CA ARG A 284 -12.62 -14.05 11.59
C ARG A 284 -12.11 -14.36 12.99
N ASP A 285 -10.84 -14.68 13.09
CA ASP A 285 -10.19 -15.12 14.32
C ASP A 285 -8.91 -14.34 14.65
N GLN A 286 -8.42 -13.48 13.73
CA GLN A 286 -7.16 -12.77 13.92
C GLN A 286 -7.36 -11.34 14.41
N TYR A 287 -8.13 -10.54 13.67
CA TYR A 287 -8.19 -9.08 13.88
C TYR A 287 -9.52 -8.41 13.53
N TYR A 288 -10.53 -9.16 13.08
CA TYR A 288 -11.83 -8.63 12.70
C TYR A 288 -13.01 -9.54 13.07
N GLY A 289 -13.88 -9.03 13.94
CA GLY A 289 -15.12 -9.68 14.36
C GLY A 289 -14.87 -10.99 15.11
N HIS A 290 -13.79 -11.06 15.87
CA HIS A 290 -13.37 -12.23 16.61
C HIS A 290 -13.87 -12.17 18.07
N SER A 291 -13.80 -13.30 18.78
CA SER A 291 -14.17 -13.38 20.21
C SER A 291 -13.02 -13.12 21.20
N GLY A 292 -11.82 -12.82 20.69
CA GLY A 292 -10.64 -12.51 21.49
C GLY A 292 -10.72 -11.16 22.20
N SER A 293 -9.76 -10.89 23.10
CA SER A 293 -9.65 -9.63 23.85
C SER A 293 -8.66 -8.62 23.25
N GLN A 294 -7.95 -9.02 22.19
CA GLN A 294 -7.06 -8.14 21.45
C GLN A 294 -7.85 -7.09 20.65
N LEU A 295 -7.14 -6.09 20.11
CA LEU A 295 -7.73 -5.06 19.27
C LEU A 295 -8.48 -5.69 18.09
N ASP A 296 -9.76 -5.36 17.96
CA ASP A 296 -10.63 -5.80 16.88
C ASP A 296 -10.96 -4.61 15.96
N LEU A 297 -10.80 -4.82 14.66
CA LEU A 297 -11.15 -3.83 13.64
C LEU A 297 -12.64 -3.44 13.69
N ASP A 298 -13.53 -4.33 14.13
CA ASP A 298 -14.96 -4.03 14.27
C ASP A 298 -15.28 -2.97 15.34
N GLN A 299 -14.32 -2.66 16.22
CA GLN A 299 -14.39 -1.59 17.21
C GLN A 299 -13.68 -0.31 16.75
N SER A 300 -13.14 -0.24 15.54
CA SER A 300 -12.34 0.92 15.13
C SER A 300 -13.18 2.20 15.02
N ALA A 301 -12.67 3.30 15.60
CA ALA A 301 -13.28 4.63 15.50
C ALA A 301 -13.30 5.17 14.06
N PHE A 302 -12.51 4.59 13.17
CA PHE A 302 -12.49 4.91 11.75
C PHE A 302 -13.62 4.24 10.95
N LEU A 303 -14.44 3.38 11.57
CA LEU A 303 -15.59 2.77 10.89
C LEU A 303 -16.82 3.67 10.91
N SER A 304 -17.62 3.58 9.84
CA SER A 304 -18.95 4.15 9.69
C SER A 304 -19.97 3.04 9.36
N PRO A 305 -21.10 2.94 10.09
CA PRO A 305 -21.45 3.72 11.28
C PRO A 305 -20.43 3.54 12.41
N LEU A 306 -20.35 4.53 13.31
CA LEU A 306 -19.40 4.46 14.44
C LEU A 306 -19.82 3.30 15.37
N PRO A 307 -18.93 2.33 15.64
CA PRO A 307 -19.28 1.20 16.48
C PRO A 307 -19.47 1.64 17.96
N PRO A 308 -20.34 0.97 18.73
CA PRO A 308 -20.43 1.20 20.17
C PRO A 308 -19.09 0.92 20.85
N GLY A 309 -18.62 1.84 21.70
CA GLY A 309 -17.33 1.68 22.38
C GLY A 309 -16.11 1.85 21.46
N ALA A 310 -16.28 2.55 20.33
CA ALA A 310 -15.23 2.78 19.34
C ALA A 310 -13.87 3.16 19.94
N LEU A 311 -12.81 2.52 19.43
CA LEU A 311 -11.43 2.68 19.86
C LEU A 311 -10.60 3.38 18.78
N ALA A 312 -9.82 4.37 19.20
CA ALA A 312 -8.74 4.89 18.38
C ALA A 312 -7.58 3.87 18.33
N PRO A 313 -6.67 3.96 17.34
CA PRO A 313 -5.50 3.10 17.29
C PRO A 313 -4.67 3.17 18.60
N PRO A 314 -3.94 2.10 18.98
CA PRO A 314 -3.15 2.11 20.19
C PRO A 314 -2.09 3.23 20.20
N GLY A 315 -2.05 4.04 21.26
CA GLY A 315 -1.05 5.12 21.39
C GLY A 315 -1.30 6.33 20.50
N TRP A 316 -2.49 6.44 19.93
CA TRP A 316 -2.95 7.56 19.10
C TRP A 316 -3.11 8.87 19.88
#